data_AF-A0A2V5MC50-F1
#
_entry.id   AF-A0A2V5MC50-F1
#
_cell.length_a   1.000
_cell.length_b   1.000
_cell.length_c   1.000
_cell.angle_alpha   90.00
_cell.angle_beta   90.00
_cell.angle_gamma   90.00
#
_symmetry.space_group_name_H-M   'P 1'
#
loop_
_entity.id
_entity.type
_entity.pdbx_description
1 polymer ?
#
loop_
_entity_poly.entity_id
_entity_poly.type
_entity_poly.pdbx_seq_one_letter_code
_entity_poly.pdbx_strand_id
1 'polypeptide(L)'
;MAKRKTKRNAGRSQHRRDFKVCKDPMAFLFAIARDARTRFASWNIDWRCVFETAMPADRQVHLRVIGGDGVIERTVAVEPMTAMHYVTISVLHKSYCVEFGYFQSFDTWHSVATGDEIEIPPLGSVEVAEVDLGTIPFHLSFQQLAHRLGAATDTPVAKVVSEFENRVLGTYPPNKTTRSDMQILRDLNLSLREQQPQSAILKRSTPKSSRGAPE
;
A
#
# COMPACT_ATOMS: atom_id res chain seq x y z
N MET A 1 -5.08 68.34 -48.50
CA MET A 1 -5.33 68.59 -47.06
C MET A 1 -6.10 67.41 -46.47
N ALA A 2 -5.61 66.88 -45.33
CA ALA A 2 -6.29 66.04 -44.31
C ALA A 2 -6.92 64.69 -44.73
N LYS A 3 -6.86 63.57 -44.00
CA LYS A 3 -6.24 63.18 -42.72
C LYS A 3 -6.25 61.64 -42.67
N ARG A 4 -5.20 61.04 -42.09
CA ARG A 4 -5.10 59.63 -41.65
C ARG A 4 -6.34 59.15 -40.87
N LYS A 5 -6.65 57.85 -40.96
CA LYS A 5 -6.90 57.00 -39.77
C LYS A 5 -6.52 55.54 -40.05
N THR A 6 -5.43 55.12 -39.42
CA THR A 6 -5.09 53.75 -39.08
C THR A 6 -6.05 53.26 -37.99
N LYS A 7 -6.61 52.05 -38.12
CA LYS A 7 -7.07 51.29 -36.95
C LYS A 7 -6.73 49.80 -37.13
N ARG A 8 -5.78 49.37 -36.31
CA ARG A 8 -5.43 47.97 -36.01
C ARG A 8 -6.67 47.23 -35.52
N ASN A 9 -6.76 45.93 -35.81
CA ASN A 9 -7.25 44.89 -34.90
C ASN A 9 -6.77 43.55 -35.48
N ALA A 10 -5.68 43.01 -34.94
CA ALA A 10 -5.65 42.11 -33.78
C ALA A 10 -5.99 40.69 -34.24
N GLY A 11 -4.95 39.87 -34.33
CA GLY A 11 -5.03 38.48 -34.75
C GLY A 11 -6.01 37.70 -33.90
N ARG A 12 -6.91 36.98 -34.58
CA ARG A 12 -7.62 35.88 -33.97
C ARG A 12 -6.90 34.61 -34.39
N SER A 13 -5.82 34.32 -33.65
CA SER A 13 -5.26 32.97 -33.58
C SER A 13 -6.42 32.04 -33.21
N GLN A 14 -6.85 31.23 -34.17
CA GLN A 14 -7.66 30.07 -33.91
C GLN A 14 -6.80 29.10 -33.10
N HIS A 15 -6.81 29.26 -31.78
CA HIS A 15 -6.59 28.14 -30.88
C HIS A 15 -7.75 27.17 -31.10
N ARG A 16 -7.60 26.29 -32.10
CA ARG A 16 -8.18 24.95 -32.03
C ARG A 16 -7.67 24.36 -30.72
N ARG A 17 -8.48 24.48 -29.67
CA ARG A 17 -8.39 23.55 -28.55
C ARG A 17 -8.84 22.24 -29.16
N ASP A 18 -7.88 21.43 -29.57
CA ASP A 18 -8.11 20.01 -29.80
C ASP A 18 -8.52 19.43 -28.44
N PHE A 19 -9.82 19.48 -28.14
CA PHE A 19 -10.43 18.76 -27.04
C PHE A 19 -10.25 17.29 -27.37
N LYS A 20 -9.15 16.73 -26.88
CA LYS A 20 -8.86 15.31 -26.99
C LYS A 20 -9.92 14.63 -26.14
N VAL A 21 -10.97 14.14 -26.78
CA VAL A 21 -12.01 13.32 -26.17
C VAL A 21 -11.30 12.26 -25.33
N CYS A 22 -11.62 12.25 -24.04
CA CYS A 22 -11.19 11.25 -23.08
C CYS A 22 -11.49 9.85 -23.59
N LYS A 23 -10.51 9.23 -24.25
CA LYS A 23 -10.72 7.93 -24.88
C LYS A 23 -10.63 6.76 -23.92
N ASP A 24 -10.13 6.97 -22.71
CA ASP A 24 -10.33 6.17 -21.51
C ASP A 24 -9.66 6.98 -20.38
N PRO A 25 -10.36 7.36 -19.30
CA PRO A 25 -9.68 7.99 -18.18
C PRO A 25 -8.64 6.98 -17.66
N MET A 26 -7.38 7.38 -17.59
CA MET A 26 -6.37 6.66 -16.81
C MET A 26 -6.89 6.64 -15.37
N ALA A 27 -7.44 5.50 -14.97
CA ALA A 27 -8.12 5.33 -13.71
C ALA A 27 -7.48 4.15 -12.97
N PHE A 28 -6.65 4.50 -11.99
CA PHE A 28 -6.07 3.54 -11.07
C PHE A 28 -6.81 3.65 -9.75
N LEU A 29 -7.31 2.52 -9.25
CA LEU A 29 -7.88 2.38 -7.92
C LEU A 29 -7.29 1.15 -7.27
N PHE A 30 -6.70 1.34 -6.10
CA PHE A 30 -6.08 0.28 -5.33
C PHE A 30 -6.56 0.36 -3.89
N ALA A 31 -6.76 -0.78 -3.26
CA ALA A 31 -7.15 -0.83 -1.87
C ALA A 31 -6.60 -2.06 -1.16
N ILE A 32 -6.41 -1.93 0.15
CA ILE A 32 -5.95 -2.98 1.04
C ILE A 32 -6.76 -2.96 2.33
N ALA A 33 -6.82 -4.09 3.01
CA ALA A 33 -7.27 -4.15 4.38
C ALA A 33 -6.15 -3.66 5.30
N ARG A 34 -6.40 -2.56 6.01
CA ARG A 34 -5.50 -2.08 7.07
C ARG A 34 -5.61 -2.98 8.30
N ASP A 35 -6.85 -3.33 8.63
CA ASP A 35 -7.23 -4.25 9.69
C ASP A 35 -8.56 -4.93 9.29
N ALA A 36 -9.12 -5.77 10.14
CA ALA A 36 -10.34 -6.51 9.82
C ALA A 36 -11.53 -5.59 9.46
N ARG A 37 -11.60 -4.36 9.99
CA ARG A 37 -12.72 -3.41 9.84
C ARG A 37 -12.38 -2.15 9.06
N THR A 38 -11.12 -1.88 8.77
CA THR A 38 -10.69 -0.67 8.07
C THR A 38 -10.07 -1.01 6.73
N ARG A 39 -10.53 -0.34 5.68
CA ARG A 39 -9.97 -0.40 4.33
C ARG A 39 -9.25 0.90 4.03
N PHE A 40 -8.07 0.79 3.44
CA PHE A 40 -7.39 1.91 2.83
C PHE A 40 -7.63 1.82 1.33
N ALA A 41 -8.05 2.92 0.72
CA ALA A 41 -8.15 3.05 -0.73
C ALA A 41 -7.30 4.22 -1.19
N SER A 42 -6.64 4.06 -2.32
CA SER A 42 -5.88 5.09 -3.02
C SER A 42 -6.21 5.07 -4.50
N TRP A 43 -6.23 6.24 -5.12
CA TRP A 43 -6.55 6.37 -6.53
C TRP A 43 -5.69 7.40 -7.23
N ASN A 44 -5.57 7.21 -8.54
CA ASN A 44 -5.08 8.21 -9.47
C ASN A 44 -6.00 8.19 -10.69
N ILE A 45 -6.88 9.20 -10.75
CA ILE A 45 -7.94 9.30 -11.74
C ILE A 45 -7.86 10.70 -12.36
N ASP A 46 -7.95 10.78 -13.69
CA ASP A 46 -8.12 12.06 -14.37
C ASP A 46 -9.54 12.59 -14.17
N TRP A 47 -9.75 13.32 -13.07
CA TRP A 47 -11.06 13.86 -12.72
C TRP A 47 -11.57 14.92 -13.69
N ARG A 48 -10.66 15.67 -14.35
CA ARG A 48 -11.08 16.63 -15.38
C ARG A 48 -11.74 15.89 -16.53
N CYS A 49 -11.11 14.82 -16.95
CA CYS A 49 -11.58 13.94 -18.00
C CYS A 49 -12.96 13.32 -17.66
N VAL A 50 -13.14 12.86 -16.42
CA VAL A 50 -14.43 12.34 -15.92
C VAL A 50 -15.51 13.42 -15.94
N PHE A 51 -15.25 14.61 -15.38
CA PHE A 51 -16.26 15.68 -15.27
C PHE A 51 -16.57 16.39 -16.58
N GLU A 52 -15.66 16.39 -17.55
CA GLU A 52 -15.95 16.83 -18.92
C GLU A 52 -16.93 15.91 -19.63
N THR A 53 -16.93 14.61 -19.28
CA THR A 53 -17.82 13.61 -19.88
C THR A 53 -19.23 13.71 -19.31
N ALA A 54 -19.36 13.77 -17.99
CA ALA A 54 -20.63 13.97 -17.32
C ALA A 54 -20.41 14.58 -15.92
N MET A 55 -21.23 15.57 -15.58
CA MET A 55 -21.18 16.19 -14.25
C MET A 55 -22.05 15.40 -13.26
N PRO A 56 -21.52 15.01 -12.08
CA PRO A 56 -22.30 14.35 -11.03
C PRO A 56 -23.50 15.20 -10.61
N ALA A 57 -24.64 14.54 -10.35
CA ALA A 57 -25.88 15.22 -9.98
C ALA A 57 -25.77 15.97 -8.64
N ASP A 58 -25.10 15.35 -7.67
CA ASP A 58 -24.84 15.90 -6.33
C ASP A 58 -23.51 16.67 -6.24
N ARG A 59 -22.77 16.77 -7.36
CA ARG A 59 -21.41 17.34 -7.43
C ARG A 59 -20.40 16.65 -6.51
N GLN A 60 -20.66 15.39 -6.16
CA GLN A 60 -19.77 14.57 -5.35
C GLN A 60 -19.32 13.35 -6.12
N VAL A 61 -18.21 12.80 -5.68
CA VAL A 61 -17.77 11.48 -6.06
C VAL A 61 -17.76 10.62 -4.82
N HIS A 62 -17.95 9.33 -5.01
CA HIS A 62 -18.20 8.40 -3.93
C HIS A 62 -17.29 7.19 -4.07
N LEU A 63 -16.80 6.74 -2.93
CA LEU A 63 -16.15 5.46 -2.77
C LEU A 63 -17.15 4.49 -2.16
N ARG A 64 -17.36 3.37 -2.85
CA ARG A 64 -18.23 2.28 -2.46
C ARG A 64 -17.39 1.07 -2.08
N VAL A 65 -17.78 0.42 -0.99
CA VAL A 65 -17.22 -0.84 -0.54
C VAL A 65 -18.28 -1.91 -0.76
N ILE A 66 -17.91 -2.96 -1.48
CA ILE A 66 -18.80 -4.05 -1.89
C ILE A 66 -18.27 -5.34 -1.28
N GLY A 67 -19.12 -6.08 -0.57
CA GLY A 67 -18.78 -7.39 -0.03
C GLY A 67 -18.56 -8.43 -1.14
N GLY A 68 -17.87 -9.52 -0.83
CA GLY A 68 -17.68 -10.63 -1.79
C GLY A 68 -18.97 -11.29 -2.28
N ASP A 69 -20.11 -11.03 -1.62
CA ASP A 69 -21.46 -11.42 -2.04
C ASP A 69 -22.11 -10.42 -3.02
N GLY A 70 -21.42 -9.33 -3.35
CA GLY A 70 -21.91 -8.24 -4.20
C GLY A 70 -22.79 -7.22 -3.47
N VAL A 71 -22.99 -7.35 -2.15
CA VAL A 71 -23.81 -6.42 -1.38
C VAL A 71 -23.03 -5.13 -1.10
N ILE A 72 -23.68 -4.00 -1.33
CA ILE A 72 -23.11 -2.68 -1.01
C ILE A 72 -23.07 -2.52 0.50
N GLU A 73 -21.88 -2.52 1.04
CA GLU A 73 -21.64 -2.44 2.48
C GLU A 73 -21.57 -0.99 2.93
N ARG A 74 -20.90 -0.14 2.14
CA ARG A 74 -20.81 1.28 2.46
C ARG A 74 -20.61 2.11 1.20
N THR A 75 -21.22 3.28 1.17
CA THR A 75 -20.93 4.33 0.19
C THR A 75 -20.59 5.60 0.97
N VAL A 76 -19.46 6.23 0.63
CA VAL A 76 -19.00 7.47 1.26
C VAL A 76 -18.63 8.50 0.19
N ALA A 77 -19.09 9.73 0.37
CA ALA A 77 -18.61 10.86 -0.42
C ALA A 77 -17.14 11.14 -0.06
N VAL A 78 -16.32 11.34 -1.08
CA VAL A 78 -14.89 11.61 -0.92
C VAL A 78 -14.48 12.80 -1.77
N GLU A 79 -13.42 13.50 -1.34
CA GLU A 79 -12.84 14.59 -2.11
C GLU A 79 -11.91 13.99 -3.18
N PRO A 80 -12.13 14.25 -4.47
CA PRO A 80 -11.41 13.56 -5.55
C PRO A 80 -9.91 13.81 -5.54
N MET A 81 -9.45 14.97 -5.06
CA MET A 81 -8.05 15.37 -5.07
C MET A 81 -7.22 14.85 -3.88
N THR A 82 -7.82 14.24 -2.84
CA THR A 82 -7.04 13.67 -1.72
C THR A 82 -6.22 12.45 -2.13
N ALA A 83 -6.57 11.80 -3.24
CA ALA A 83 -5.94 10.57 -3.77
C ALA A 83 -5.97 9.35 -2.84
N MET A 84 -6.55 9.47 -1.64
CA MET A 84 -6.72 8.37 -0.69
C MET A 84 -7.84 8.62 0.33
N HIS A 85 -8.36 7.54 0.90
CA HIS A 85 -9.35 7.55 1.97
C HIS A 85 -9.32 6.26 2.80
N TYR A 86 -9.77 6.35 4.05
CA TYR A 86 -10.02 5.19 4.91
C TYR A 86 -11.53 4.97 5.06
N VAL A 87 -11.98 3.74 4.81
CA VAL A 87 -13.38 3.35 5.00
C VAL A 87 -13.48 2.32 6.11
N THR A 88 -14.38 2.56 7.06
CA THR A 88 -14.74 1.58 8.09
C THR A 88 -15.95 0.78 7.66
N ILE A 89 -15.93 -0.53 7.89
CA ILE A 89 -17.03 -1.46 7.58
C ILE A 89 -17.58 -2.09 8.86
N SER A 90 -18.88 -2.39 8.84
CA SER A 90 -19.58 -2.96 9.99
C SER A 90 -19.67 -4.49 9.91
N VAL A 91 -20.06 -5.00 8.75
CA VAL A 91 -20.13 -6.44 8.45
C VAL A 91 -18.73 -6.94 8.11
N LEU A 92 -18.47 -8.22 8.34
CA LEU A 92 -17.23 -8.89 7.98
C LEU A 92 -17.53 -9.94 6.92
N HIS A 93 -17.15 -9.67 5.68
CA HIS A 93 -17.13 -10.67 4.60
C HIS A 93 -15.81 -11.44 4.58
N LYS A 94 -15.65 -12.41 3.68
CA LYS A 94 -14.33 -13.04 3.45
C LYS A 94 -13.41 -12.14 2.62
N SER A 95 -14.00 -11.37 1.74
CA SER A 95 -13.34 -10.47 0.81
C SER A 95 -14.23 -9.27 0.50
N TYR A 96 -13.59 -8.23 -0.03
CA TYR A 96 -14.24 -7.00 -0.45
C TYR A 96 -13.62 -6.49 -1.74
N CYS A 97 -14.36 -5.73 -2.54
CA CYS A 97 -13.76 -4.84 -3.53
C CYS A 97 -14.19 -3.40 -3.26
N VAL A 98 -13.47 -2.45 -3.86
CA VAL A 98 -13.81 -1.03 -3.82
C VAL A 98 -14.18 -0.56 -5.21
N GLU A 99 -15.17 0.31 -5.27
CA GLU A 99 -15.62 0.93 -6.50
C GLU A 99 -15.68 2.44 -6.30
N PHE A 100 -15.13 3.18 -7.25
CA PHE A 100 -15.20 4.63 -7.28
C PHE A 100 -16.20 5.05 -8.36
N GLY A 101 -17.11 5.95 -8.01
CA GLY A 101 -18.15 6.38 -8.94
C GLY A 101 -18.85 7.64 -8.49
N TYR A 102 -19.93 7.98 -9.19
CA TYR A 102 -20.77 9.12 -8.87
C TYR A 102 -22.22 8.85 -9.26
N PHE A 103 -23.14 9.62 -8.69
CA PHE A 103 -24.55 9.53 -9.05
C PHE A 103 -24.88 10.49 -10.21
N GLN A 104 -25.55 9.98 -11.24
CA GLN A 104 -26.19 10.79 -12.27
C GLN A 104 -27.65 11.08 -11.89
N SER A 105 -28.41 11.65 -12.83
CA SER A 105 -29.84 11.87 -12.70
C SER A 105 -30.57 10.62 -12.22
N PHE A 106 -31.60 10.82 -11.40
CA PHE A 106 -32.45 9.75 -10.84
C PHE A 106 -31.69 8.71 -10.00
N ASP A 107 -30.63 9.13 -9.30
CA ASP A 107 -29.87 8.27 -8.37
C ASP A 107 -29.21 7.06 -9.05
N THR A 108 -28.94 7.18 -10.36
CA THR A 108 -28.27 6.12 -11.12
C THR A 108 -26.78 6.15 -10.82
N TRP A 109 -26.22 5.02 -10.41
CA TRP A 109 -24.79 4.88 -10.15
C TRP A 109 -23.98 4.78 -11.44
N HIS A 110 -22.92 5.58 -11.55
CA HIS A 110 -21.94 5.51 -12.63
C HIS A 110 -20.57 5.18 -12.08
N SER A 111 -20.10 3.99 -12.47
CA SER A 111 -18.76 3.50 -12.12
C SER A 111 -17.68 4.23 -12.92
N VAL A 112 -16.61 4.62 -12.24
CA VAL A 112 -15.41 5.23 -12.84
C VAL A 112 -14.24 4.25 -12.78
N ALA A 113 -14.07 3.56 -11.66
CA ALA A 113 -13.01 2.58 -11.46
C ALA A 113 -13.45 1.52 -10.45
N THR A 114 -13.03 0.28 -10.67
CA THR A 114 -13.21 -0.83 -9.73
C THR A 114 -11.85 -1.38 -9.38
N GLY A 115 -11.57 -1.50 -8.09
CA GLY A 115 -10.34 -2.09 -7.59
C GLY A 115 -10.45 -3.62 -7.50
N ASP A 116 -9.30 -4.26 -7.32
CA ASP A 116 -9.22 -5.69 -7.13
C ASP A 116 -9.87 -6.15 -5.81
N GLU A 117 -10.08 -7.47 -5.73
CA GLU A 117 -10.55 -8.13 -4.52
C GLU A 117 -9.49 -8.05 -3.40
N ILE A 118 -9.95 -7.74 -2.20
CA ILE A 118 -9.18 -7.53 -0.99
C ILE A 118 -9.52 -8.66 -0.03
N GLU A 119 -8.55 -9.52 0.26
CA GLU A 119 -8.65 -10.48 1.35
C GLU A 119 -8.52 -9.78 2.71
N ILE A 120 -9.30 -10.24 3.69
CA ILE A 120 -9.35 -9.59 5.00
C ILE A 120 -8.48 -10.36 5.99
N PRO A 121 -7.66 -9.65 6.78
CA PRO A 121 -6.95 -10.28 7.89
C PRO A 121 -7.95 -10.81 8.95
N PRO A 122 -7.67 -11.95 9.59
CA PRO A 122 -8.53 -12.51 10.62
C PRO A 122 -8.87 -11.54 11.75
N LEU A 123 -10.07 -11.67 12.32
CA LEU A 123 -10.51 -10.86 13.46
C LEU A 123 -9.90 -11.42 14.76
N GLY A 124 -8.68 -10.98 15.10
CA GLY A 124 -8.01 -11.37 16.34
C GLY A 124 -6.49 -11.51 16.19
N SER A 125 -5.81 -11.78 17.29
CA SER A 125 -4.40 -12.18 17.25
C SER A 125 -4.32 -13.57 16.60
N VAL A 126 -3.67 -13.65 15.45
CA VAL A 126 -3.14 -14.93 14.96
C VAL A 126 -2.08 -15.35 15.98
N GLU A 127 -2.00 -16.64 16.34
CA GLU A 127 -0.83 -17.15 17.06
C GLU A 127 0.41 -16.63 16.34
N VAL A 128 1.37 -16.10 17.09
CA VAL A 128 2.63 -15.62 16.52
C VAL A 128 3.26 -16.83 15.87
N ALA A 129 3.07 -16.96 14.56
CA ALA A 129 3.88 -17.84 13.76
C ALA A 129 5.33 -17.43 14.04
N GLU A 130 6.22 -18.40 14.14
CA GLU A 130 7.64 -18.12 14.23
C GLU A 130 8.05 -17.49 12.89
N VAL A 131 7.89 -16.16 12.81
CA VAL A 131 8.19 -15.38 11.62
C VAL A 131 9.61 -14.85 11.80
N ASP A 132 10.48 -15.24 10.87
CA ASP A 132 11.82 -14.68 10.77
C ASP A 132 11.72 -13.22 10.30
N LEU A 133 11.78 -12.30 11.26
CA LEU A 133 11.76 -10.87 10.99
C LEU A 133 13.20 -10.34 10.80
N GLY A 134 13.52 -9.90 9.59
CA GLY A 134 14.77 -9.19 9.28
C GLY A 134 14.61 -7.68 9.44
N THR A 135 15.43 -7.04 10.27
CA THR A 135 15.50 -5.57 10.35
C THR A 135 16.48 -5.05 9.30
N ILE A 136 16.03 -4.16 8.42
CA ILE A 136 16.91 -3.46 7.49
C ILE A 136 17.49 -2.21 8.18
N PRO A 137 18.82 -2.07 8.29
CA PRO A 137 19.42 -0.89 8.90
C PRO A 137 19.07 0.38 8.11
N PHE A 138 18.57 1.41 8.82
CA PHE A 138 18.11 2.67 8.23
C PHE A 138 19.20 3.41 7.43
N HIS A 139 20.48 3.22 7.77
CA HIS A 139 21.60 3.84 7.07
C HIS A 139 21.94 3.20 5.72
N LEU A 140 21.22 2.13 5.33
CA LEU A 140 21.46 1.40 4.10
C LEU A 140 20.29 1.49 3.14
N SER A 141 20.57 1.97 1.93
CA SER A 141 19.59 1.89 0.85
C SER A 141 19.42 0.45 0.38
N PHE A 142 18.25 0.12 -0.16
CA PHE A 142 17.97 -1.21 -0.72
C PHE A 142 19.01 -1.61 -1.79
N GLN A 143 19.48 -0.65 -2.60
CA GLN A 143 20.52 -0.89 -3.60
C GLN A 143 21.87 -1.22 -2.98
N GLN A 144 22.24 -0.57 -1.87
CA GLN A 144 23.46 -0.88 -1.14
C GLN A 144 23.41 -2.28 -0.54
N LEU A 145 22.24 -2.70 -0.04
CA LEU A 145 22.03 -4.07 0.47
C LEU A 145 22.16 -5.10 -0.65
N ALA A 146 21.47 -4.89 -1.78
CA ALA A 146 21.51 -5.80 -2.92
C ALA A 146 22.94 -5.95 -3.48
N HIS A 147 23.67 -4.83 -3.62
CA HIS A 147 25.06 -4.84 -4.06
C HIS A 147 25.97 -5.60 -3.08
N ARG A 148 25.81 -5.39 -1.77
CA ARG A 148 26.66 -6.02 -0.74
C ARG A 148 26.41 -7.51 -0.60
N LEU A 149 25.16 -7.96 -0.78
CA LEU A 149 24.80 -9.37 -0.79
C LEU A 149 25.24 -10.08 -2.10
N GLY A 150 25.72 -9.33 -3.10
CA GLY A 150 26.16 -9.89 -4.37
C GLY A 150 25.00 -10.39 -5.22
N ALA A 151 23.80 -9.81 -5.06
CA ALA A 151 22.66 -10.15 -5.90
C ALA A 151 22.97 -9.72 -7.35
N ALA A 152 23.27 -10.69 -8.21
CA ALA A 152 23.24 -10.48 -9.65
C ALA A 152 21.81 -10.10 -10.06
N THR A 153 21.66 -9.37 -11.18
CA THR A 153 20.36 -8.82 -11.63
C THR A 153 19.23 -9.86 -11.73
N ASP A 154 19.58 -11.14 -11.91
CA ASP A 154 18.62 -12.23 -12.13
C ASP A 154 18.45 -13.16 -10.91
N THR A 155 19.14 -12.91 -9.79
CA THR A 155 18.99 -13.75 -8.59
C THR A 155 18.01 -13.11 -7.62
N PRO A 156 16.92 -13.79 -7.22
CA PRO A 156 15.99 -13.27 -6.22
C PRO A 156 16.72 -12.95 -4.92
N VAL A 157 16.58 -11.71 -4.43
CA VAL A 157 17.26 -11.21 -3.22
C VAL A 157 17.00 -12.13 -2.01
N ALA A 158 15.78 -12.67 -1.88
CA ALA A 158 15.44 -13.60 -0.81
C ALA A 158 16.33 -14.86 -0.79
N LYS A 159 16.71 -15.38 -1.96
CA LYS A 159 17.59 -16.55 -2.06
C LYS A 159 19.01 -16.21 -1.61
N VAL A 160 19.50 -15.04 -2.00
CA VAL A 160 20.82 -14.53 -1.61
C VAL A 160 20.92 -14.30 -0.11
N VAL A 161 19.87 -13.72 0.50
CA VAL A 161 19.77 -13.52 1.95
C VAL A 161 19.77 -14.87 2.69
N SER A 162 18.94 -15.83 2.25
CA SER A 162 18.88 -17.16 2.88
C SER A 162 20.22 -17.91 2.79
N GLU A 163 20.93 -17.83 1.67
CA GLU A 163 22.27 -18.43 1.53
C GLU A 163 23.30 -17.74 2.44
N PHE A 164 23.24 -16.42 2.58
CA PHE A 164 24.08 -15.67 3.51
C PHE A 164 23.80 -16.05 4.97
N GLU A 165 22.54 -16.11 5.36
CA GLU A 165 22.12 -16.54 6.70
C GLU A 165 22.60 -17.96 6.99
N ASN A 166 22.43 -18.91 6.07
CA ASN A 166 22.94 -20.27 6.25
C ASN A 166 24.47 -20.33 6.42
N ARG A 167 25.23 -19.43 5.77
CA ARG A 167 26.69 -19.34 5.95
C ARG A 167 27.09 -18.73 7.30
N VAL A 168 26.30 -17.78 7.81
CA VAL A 168 26.59 -17.03 9.04
C VAL A 168 26.04 -17.71 10.30
N LEU A 169 24.82 -18.27 10.24
CA LEU A 169 24.06 -18.85 11.35
C LEU A 169 24.07 -20.38 11.38
N GLY A 170 24.64 -21.03 10.36
CA GLY A 170 24.53 -22.47 10.15
C GLY A 170 25.02 -23.32 11.34
N THR A 171 24.20 -24.30 11.71
CA THR A 171 24.43 -25.40 12.68
C THR A 171 25.46 -26.45 12.23
N TYR A 172 26.31 -26.14 11.24
CA TYR A 172 27.36 -27.01 10.68
C TYR A 172 28.73 -26.31 10.75
N PRO A 173 29.87 -27.06 10.77
CA PRO A 173 31.08 -26.65 11.48
C PRO A 173 31.66 -25.29 11.02
N PRO A 174 32.37 -24.59 11.93
CA PRO A 174 32.51 -23.13 12.02
C PRO A 174 33.41 -22.46 10.95
N ASN A 175 33.51 -23.03 9.75
CA ASN A 175 34.57 -22.70 8.81
C ASN A 175 34.08 -22.20 7.43
N LYS A 176 32.85 -21.69 7.33
CA LYS A 176 32.28 -21.19 6.07
C LYS A 176 31.99 -19.68 6.02
N THR A 177 32.13 -18.96 7.13
CA THR A 177 32.06 -17.48 7.10
C THR A 177 33.28 -16.93 6.39
N THR A 178 33.08 -16.42 5.19
CA THR A 178 34.16 -15.81 4.39
C THR A 178 34.52 -14.42 4.94
N ARG A 179 35.69 -13.89 4.57
CA ARG A 179 36.09 -12.50 4.90
C ARG A 179 35.06 -11.48 4.38
N SER A 180 34.44 -11.77 3.25
CA SER A 180 33.31 -11.01 2.70
C SER A 180 32.08 -11.06 3.58
N ASP A 181 31.70 -12.23 4.11
CA ASP A 181 30.53 -12.34 5.00
C ASP A 181 30.74 -11.54 6.30
N MET A 182 31.96 -11.60 6.86
CA MET A 182 32.34 -10.81 8.04
C MET A 182 32.34 -9.30 7.77
N GLN A 183 32.68 -8.88 6.55
CA GLN A 183 32.59 -7.47 6.15
C GLN A 183 31.12 -7.03 6.05
N ILE A 184 30.25 -7.86 5.46
CA ILE A 184 28.82 -7.59 5.37
C ILE A 184 28.21 -7.43 6.77
N LEU A 185 28.54 -8.30 7.73
CA LEU A 185 28.02 -8.18 9.10
C LEU A 185 28.43 -6.87 9.79
N ARG A 186 29.70 -6.47 9.67
CA ARG A 186 30.18 -5.19 10.22
C ARG A 186 29.48 -3.98 9.57
N ASP A 187 29.30 -4.05 8.26
CA ASP A 187 28.64 -3.04 7.45
C ASP A 187 27.14 -2.89 7.79
N LEU A 188 26.49 -3.99 8.16
CA LEU A 188 25.14 -4.03 8.71
C LEU A 188 25.08 -3.67 10.21
N ASN A 189 26.23 -3.43 10.84
CA ASN A 189 26.40 -3.22 12.28
C ASN A 189 25.83 -4.38 13.12
N LEU A 190 25.93 -5.60 12.61
CA LEU A 190 25.50 -6.83 13.28
C LEU A 190 26.72 -7.53 13.88
N SER A 191 26.65 -7.90 15.15
CA SER A 191 27.64 -8.78 15.77
C SER A 191 27.11 -10.21 15.86
N LEU A 192 27.97 -11.19 15.56
CA LEU A 192 27.64 -12.63 15.70
C LEU A 192 27.26 -13.03 17.14
N ARG A 193 27.56 -12.18 18.14
CA ARG A 193 27.19 -12.36 19.55
C ARG A 193 25.80 -11.85 19.92
N GLU A 194 25.20 -10.97 19.11
CA GLU A 194 23.86 -10.42 19.36
C GLU A 194 22.74 -11.30 18.77
N GLN A 195 23.09 -12.33 18.00
CA GLN A 195 22.15 -13.33 17.50
C GLN A 195 21.98 -14.49 18.51
N GLN A 196 21.75 -14.18 19.78
CA GLN A 196 21.02 -15.13 20.63
C GLN A 196 19.52 -14.92 20.38
N PRO A 197 18.73 -15.97 20.13
CA PRO A 197 17.28 -15.82 20.08
C PRO A 197 16.83 -15.19 21.40
N GLN A 198 16.13 -14.06 21.34
CA GLN A 198 15.52 -13.40 22.52
C GLN A 198 14.33 -14.22 23.08
N SER A 199 14.41 -15.55 23.07
CA SER A 199 13.41 -16.44 23.67
C SER A 199 13.51 -16.54 25.19
N ALA A 200 14.43 -15.80 25.83
CA ALA A 200 14.71 -15.91 27.27
C ALA A 200 14.20 -14.76 28.15
N ILE A 201 13.66 -13.66 27.61
CA ILE A 201 13.29 -12.48 28.44
C ILE A 201 11.80 -12.45 28.82
N LEU A 202 10.94 -13.27 28.21
CA LEU A 202 9.54 -13.42 28.63
C LEU A 202 9.29 -14.70 29.45
N LYS A 203 10.16 -15.01 30.41
CA LYS A 203 9.88 -15.98 31.49
C LYS A 203 10.10 -15.35 32.85
N ARG A 204 9.31 -14.33 33.19
CA ARG A 204 9.06 -13.94 34.60
C ARG A 204 7.83 -13.04 34.70
N SER A 205 6.68 -13.69 34.82
CA SER A 205 5.56 -13.28 35.69
C SER A 205 4.41 -14.26 35.56
N THR A 206 4.63 -15.50 35.99
CA THR A 206 3.51 -16.31 36.48
C THR A 206 3.21 -15.88 37.91
N PRO A 207 2.01 -15.34 38.22
CA PRO A 207 1.61 -15.15 39.60
C PRO A 207 1.43 -16.53 40.25
N LYS A 208 2.16 -16.71 41.36
CA LYS A 208 2.19 -17.91 42.18
C LYS A 208 0.80 -18.13 42.78
N SER A 209 0.17 -19.23 42.39
CA SER A 209 -0.94 -19.85 43.10
C SER A 209 -0.58 -20.00 44.58
N SER A 210 -1.43 -19.48 45.47
CA SER A 210 -1.47 -19.89 46.87
C SER A 210 -2.92 -20.19 47.24
N ARG A 211 -3.22 -21.50 47.32
CA ARG A 211 -4.27 -22.03 48.20
C ARG A 211 -3.62 -22.40 49.54
N GLY A 212 -4.27 -22.00 50.63
CA GLY A 212 -4.00 -22.48 51.99
C GLY A 212 -4.73 -21.63 53.04
N ALA A 213 -5.90 -22.10 53.48
CA ALA A 213 -6.63 -21.70 54.70
C ALA A 213 -5.85 -22.16 55.98
N PRO A 214 -6.32 -22.02 57.25
CA PRO A 214 -7.55 -21.44 57.80
C PRO A 214 -7.34 -20.52 59.03
N GLU A 215 -8.41 -19.89 59.53
CA GLU A 215 -8.78 -19.81 60.96
C GLU A 215 -10.29 -19.54 61.08
#